data_AF-A0A2G9YAR6-F1
#
_entry.id   AF-A0A2G9YAR6-F1
#
_cell.length_a   1.000
_cell.length_b   1.000
_cell.length_c   1.000
_cell.angle_alpha   90.00
_cell.angle_beta   90.00
_cell.angle_gamma   90.00
#
_symmetry.space_group_name_H-M   'P 1'
#
loop_
_entity.id
_entity.type
_entity.pdbx_description
1 polymer ?
#
loop_
_entity_poly.entity_id
_entity_poly.type
_entity_poly.pdbx_seq_one_letter_code
_entity_poly.pdbx_strand_id
1 'polypeptide(L)'
;GVRVNMVAPDAVFADGVRKSGLWQTIGPDRMKARGLDEKGLEEYYRSRNLLKAQITAEHVANAVLFFVSHQTPTTGATIPVDGGLPDATPR
;
A
#
# COMPACT_ATOMS: atom_id res chain seq x y z
N GLY A 1 -24.37 -8.93 12.11
CA GLY A 1 -24.34 -9.37 10.70
C GLY A 1 -22.90 -9.51 10.23
N VAL A 2 -22.70 -10.07 9.04
CA VAL A 2 -21.37 -10.12 8.37
C VAL A 2 -21.01 -8.73 7.83
N ARG A 3 -19.73 -8.36 7.87
CA ARG A 3 -19.21 -7.09 7.33
C ARG A 3 -18.16 -7.36 6.28
N VAL A 4 -18.17 -6.55 5.23
CA VAL A 4 -17.23 -6.64 4.10
C VAL A 4 -16.66 -5.24 3.88
N ASN A 5 -15.34 -5.11 3.95
CA ASN A 5 -14.61 -3.85 3.73
C ASN A 5 -13.37 -4.15 2.88
N MET A 6 -12.79 -3.11 2.29
CA MET A 6 -11.59 -3.19 1.46
C MET A 6 -10.43 -2.44 2.11
N VAL A 7 -9.22 -2.99 2.00
CA VAL A 7 -7.97 -2.29 2.30
C VAL A 7 -7.24 -2.09 0.97
N ALA A 8 -6.91 -0.84 0.65
CA ALA A 8 -6.28 -0.46 -0.62
C ALA A 8 -4.84 0.04 -0.36
N PRO A 9 -3.86 -0.87 -0.24
CA PRO A 9 -2.47 -0.49 -0.03
C PRO A 9 -1.78 -0.09 -1.33
N ASP A 10 -0.79 0.79 -1.21
CA ASP A 10 0.12 1.12 -2.31
C ASP A 10 1.57 0.82 -1.94
N ALA A 11 2.38 0.43 -2.93
CA ALA A 11 3.84 0.42 -2.82
C ALA A 11 4.45 -0.36 -1.63
N VAL A 12 3.83 -1.46 -1.20
CA VAL A 12 4.38 -2.32 -0.14
C VAL A 12 5.43 -3.26 -0.71
N PHE A 13 6.70 -2.87 -0.64
CA PHE A 13 7.83 -3.60 -1.25
C PHE A 13 8.33 -4.80 -0.43
N ALA A 14 8.30 -4.72 0.89
CA ALA A 14 8.83 -5.76 1.78
C ALA A 14 8.23 -5.70 3.19
N ASP A 15 8.41 -6.79 3.91
CA ASP A 15 8.27 -6.90 5.37
C ASP A 15 9.51 -7.58 5.94
N GLY A 16 10.38 -6.80 6.61
CA GLY A 16 11.71 -7.24 7.01
C GLY A 16 12.51 -7.81 5.82
N VAL A 17 12.91 -9.08 5.92
CA VAL A 17 13.64 -9.79 4.85
C VAL A 17 12.72 -10.35 3.75
N ARG A 18 11.41 -10.35 3.96
CA ARG A 18 10.44 -10.92 3.02
C ARG A 18 10.05 -9.88 1.99
N LYS A 19 10.53 -10.05 0.77
CA LYS A 19 10.16 -9.22 -0.38
C LYS A 19 8.74 -9.54 -0.85
N SER A 20 8.06 -8.54 -1.40
CA SER A 20 6.73 -8.70 -2.00
C SER A 20 6.82 -9.50 -3.30
N GLY A 21 6.04 -10.59 -3.39
CA GLY A 21 5.97 -11.39 -4.61
C GLY A 21 5.42 -10.61 -5.81
N LEU A 22 4.53 -9.63 -5.57
CA LEU A 22 4.05 -8.74 -6.63
C LEU A 22 5.19 -7.89 -7.19
N TRP A 23 5.95 -7.23 -6.32
CA TRP A 23 7.06 -6.36 -6.75
C TRP A 23 8.24 -7.14 -7.32
N GLN A 24 8.44 -8.39 -6.94
CA GLN A 24 9.37 -9.28 -7.67
C GLN A 24 8.92 -9.51 -9.12
N THR A 25 7.61 -9.58 -9.35
CA THR A 25 7.04 -9.83 -10.68
C THR A 25 7.03 -8.55 -11.54
N ILE A 26 6.57 -7.42 -10.99
CA ILE A 26 6.36 -6.18 -11.77
C ILE A 26 7.50 -5.16 -11.62
N GLY A 27 8.31 -5.26 -10.57
CA GLY A 27 9.37 -4.29 -10.24
C GLY A 27 10.41 -4.12 -11.33
N PRO A 28 10.95 -5.21 -11.94
CA PRO A 28 11.94 -5.11 -13.02
C PRO A 28 11.47 -4.26 -14.21
N ASP A 29 10.23 -4.43 -14.65
CA ASP A 29 9.67 -3.64 -15.75
C ASP A 29 9.45 -2.18 -15.35
N ARG A 30 9.03 -1.93 -14.09
CA ARG A 30 8.84 -0.57 -13.56
C ARG A 30 10.17 0.18 -13.45
N MET A 31 11.23 -0.51 -13.01
CA MET A 31 12.61 -0.03 -12.96
C MET A 31 13.11 0.33 -14.36
N LYS A 32 13.01 -0.61 -15.31
CA LYS A 32 13.44 -0.42 -16.70
C LYS A 32 12.73 0.74 -17.38
N ALA A 33 11.42 0.87 -17.21
CA ALA A 33 10.62 1.94 -17.80
C ALA A 33 10.99 3.35 -17.31
N ARG A 34 11.69 3.45 -16.17
CA ARG A 34 12.06 4.73 -15.54
C ARG A 34 13.57 4.93 -15.42
N GLY A 35 14.38 3.95 -15.83
CA GLY A 35 15.83 3.99 -15.61
C GLY A 35 16.20 4.02 -14.12
N LEU A 36 15.43 3.34 -13.27
CA LEU A 36 15.66 3.27 -11.82
C LEU A 36 16.25 1.92 -11.41
N ASP A 37 16.99 1.90 -10.31
CA ASP A 37 17.32 0.69 -9.56
C ASP A 37 16.25 0.40 -8.50
N GLU A 38 16.44 -0.64 -7.68
CA GLU A 38 15.44 -1.06 -6.68
C GLU A 38 15.19 0.06 -5.66
N LYS A 39 16.26 0.66 -5.13
CA LYS A 39 16.17 1.75 -4.17
C LYS A 39 15.52 2.99 -4.78
N GLY A 40 15.87 3.33 -6.02
CA GLY A 40 15.28 4.44 -6.76
C GLY A 40 13.79 4.21 -7.04
N LEU A 41 13.37 2.96 -7.27
CA LEU A 41 11.96 2.62 -7.41
C LEU A 41 11.21 2.83 -6.09
N GLU A 42 11.72 2.33 -4.96
CA GLU A 42 11.10 2.56 -3.64
C GLU A 42 10.99 4.05 -3.32
N GLU A 43 12.05 4.81 -3.57
CA GLU A 43 12.07 6.26 -3.37
C GLU A 43 11.07 6.99 -4.28
N TYR A 44 10.96 6.57 -5.54
CA TYR A 44 9.97 7.12 -6.46
C TYR A 44 8.54 6.92 -5.92
N TYR A 45 8.20 5.73 -5.43
CA TYR A 45 6.87 5.47 -4.87
C TYR A 45 6.62 6.16 -3.52
N ARG A 46 7.66 6.38 -2.71
CA ARG A 46 7.56 7.23 -1.53
C ARG A 46 7.28 8.69 -1.91
N SER A 47 8.02 9.20 -2.89
CA SER A 47 7.95 10.62 -3.27
C SER A 47 6.65 11.02 -3.97
N ARG A 48 5.87 10.08 -4.52
CA ARG A 48 4.60 10.39 -5.20
C ARG A 48 3.41 10.57 -4.26
N ASN A 49 3.43 9.94 -3.08
CA ASN A 49 2.34 10.11 -2.13
C ASN A 49 2.47 11.45 -1.38
N LEU A 50 1.36 11.95 -0.84
CA LEU A 50 1.31 13.28 -0.22
C LEU A 50 2.11 13.35 1.08
N LEU A 51 2.13 12.26 1.84
CA LEU A 51 2.83 12.19 3.13
C LEU A 51 4.34 11.95 2.99
N LYS A 52 4.85 11.70 1.79
CA LYS A 52 6.23 11.24 1.54
C LYS A 52 6.61 10.04 2.42
N ALA A 53 5.63 9.19 2.70
CA ALA A 53 5.75 8.10 3.65
C ALA A 53 6.04 6.78 2.92
N GLN A 54 6.89 5.96 3.53
CA GLN A 54 7.00 4.56 3.12
C GLN A 54 5.79 3.79 3.68
N ILE A 55 5.14 3.01 2.82
CA ILE A 55 4.03 2.14 3.23
C ILE A 55 4.58 0.74 3.50
N THR A 56 4.27 0.21 4.68
CA THR A 56 4.78 -1.07 5.17
C THR A 56 3.65 -2.08 5.32
N ALA A 57 4.00 -3.37 5.41
CA ALA A 57 3.03 -4.43 5.71
C ALA A 57 2.33 -4.19 7.06
N GLU A 58 3.03 -3.62 8.04
CA GLU A 58 2.48 -3.25 9.35
C GLU A 58 1.36 -2.20 9.23
N HIS A 59 1.49 -1.21 8.34
CA HIS A 59 0.40 -0.25 8.11
C HIS A 59 -0.85 -0.93 7.55
N VAL A 60 -0.67 -1.91 6.65
CA VAL A 60 -1.78 -2.72 6.11
C VAL A 60 -2.42 -3.57 7.20
N ALA A 61 -1.62 -4.20 8.06
CA ALA A 61 -2.09 -4.97 9.20
C ALA A 61 -2.93 -4.12 10.17
N ASN A 62 -2.48 -2.90 10.49
CA ASN A 62 -3.22 -1.97 11.33
C ASN A 62 -4.57 -1.55 10.73
N ALA A 63 -4.64 -1.36 9.41
CA ALA A 63 -5.90 -1.08 8.71
C ALA A 63 -6.88 -2.28 8.75
N VAL A 64 -6.36 -3.50 8.60
CA VAL A 64 -7.17 -4.71 8.82
C VAL A 64 -7.66 -4.78 10.27
N LEU A 65 -6.76 -4.53 11.23
CA LEU A 65 -7.04 -4.54 12.66
C LEU A 65 -8.17 -3.56 13.03
N PHE A 66 -8.16 -2.36 12.44
CA PHE A 66 -9.23 -1.38 12.61
C PHE A 66 -10.61 -1.99 12.29
N PHE A 67 -10.78 -2.64 11.14
CA PHE A 67 -12.06 -3.25 10.78
C PHE A 67 -12.43 -4.44 11.67
N VAL A 68 -11.48 -5.32 11.99
CA VAL A 68 -11.76 -6.50 12.83
C VAL A 68 -11.97 -6.16 14.31
N SER A 69 -11.51 -5.00 14.78
CA SER A 69 -11.73 -4.53 16.16
C SER A 69 -13.15 -4.03 16.42
N HIS A 70 -13.92 -3.77 15.36
CA HIS A 70 -15.37 -3.50 15.44
C HIS A 70 -15.76 -2.26 16.26
N GLN A 71 -14.87 -1.29 16.36
CA GLN A 71 -15.09 -0.04 17.10
C GLN A 71 -16.19 0.86 16.50
N THR A 72 -16.60 0.61 15.26
CA THR A 72 -17.65 1.35 14.55
C THR A 72 -18.55 0.38 13.76
N PRO A 73 -19.82 0.74 13.48
CA PRO A 73 -20.75 -0.07 12.69
C PRO A 73 -20.46 0.03 11.17
N THR A 74 -19.21 -0.18 10.75
CA THR A 74 -18.74 0.05 9.38
C THR A 74 -18.79 -1.22 8.51
N THR A 75 -19.41 -1.11 7.32
CA THR A 75 -19.36 -2.10 6.23
C THR A 75 -19.44 -1.38 4.88
N GLY A 76 -18.90 -1.97 3.82
CA GLY A 76 -18.88 -1.38 2.48
C GLY A 76 -17.86 -0.26 2.30
N ALA A 77 -16.94 -0.09 3.26
CA ALA A 77 -15.93 0.95 3.21
C ALA A 77 -14.64 0.46 2.54
N THR A 78 -13.91 1.38 1.94
CA THR A 78 -12.50 1.21 1.54
C THR A 78 -11.64 2.07 2.46
N ILE A 79 -10.54 1.51 2.96
CA ILE A 79 -9.51 2.27 3.66
C ILE A 79 -8.25 2.32 2.77
N PRO A 80 -7.86 3.49 2.25
CA PRO A 80 -6.59 3.64 1.57
C PRO A 80 -5.43 3.55 2.58
N VAL A 81 -4.37 2.83 2.19
CA VAL A 81 -3.12 2.69 2.94
C VAL A 81 -1.98 3.01 1.99
N ASP A 82 -1.90 4.26 1.55
CA ASP A 82 -1.10 4.66 0.38
C ASP A 82 -0.33 5.98 0.57
N GLY A 83 -0.41 6.60 1.76
CA GLY A 83 0.19 7.90 2.03
C GLY A 83 -0.52 9.07 1.34
N GLY A 84 -1.77 8.87 0.92
CA GLY A 84 -2.58 9.86 0.22
C GLY A 84 -2.20 9.97 -1.25
N LEU A 85 -2.15 8.86 -1.99
CA LEU A 85 -1.82 8.89 -3.42
C LEU A 85 -2.91 9.64 -4.21
N PRO A 86 -2.61 10.79 -4.86
CA PRO A 86 -3.64 11.60 -5.53
C PRO A 86 -4.34 10.89 -6.69
N ASP A 87 -3.61 10.03 -7.40
CA ASP A 87 -4.08 9.34 -8.61
C ASP A 87 -4.94 8.10 -8.31
N ALA A 88 -5.06 7.69 -7.04
CA ALA A 88 -5.93 6.58 -6.65
C ALA A 88 -7.37 7.09 -6.52
N THR A 89 -8.26 6.69 -7.44
CA THR A 89 -9.71 6.96 -7.36
C THR A 89 -10.51 5.71 -7.75
N PRO A 90 -11.65 5.43 -7.09
CA PRO A 90 -12.20 6.10 -5.90
C PRO A 90 -11.48 5.67 -4.61
N ARG A 91 -11.46 6.57 -3.62
CA ARG A 91 -10.87 6.35 -2.28
C ARG A 91 -11.96 5.97 -1.29
#